data_AF-A0A060BY33-F1
#
_entry.id   AF-A0A060BY33-F1
#
_cell.length_a   1.000
_cell.length_b   1.000
_cell.length_c   1.000
_cell.angle_alpha   90.00
_cell.angle_beta   90.00
_cell.angle_gamma   90.00
#
_symmetry.space_group_name_H-M   'P 1'
#
loop_
_entity.id
_entity.type
_entity.pdbx_description
1 polymer ?
#
loop_
_entity_poly.entity_id
_entity_poly.type
_entity_poly.pdbx_seq_one_letter_code
_entity_poly.pdbx_strand_id
1 'polypeptide(L)'
;MSVRVAVNGKFMTEPVAGIQRYAIELLYELDHIVGDIDIQLVVPEGVDVSPYENIEVVYYGSGSGILWEQYAFGRYLKLSNRIGINLCNTMPLSESDGLIVIHDISYKVN
;
A
#
# COMPACT_ATOMS: atom_id res chain seq x y z
N MET A 1 -14.71 -13.52 10.88
CA MET A 1 -13.66 -13.53 9.84
C MET A 1 -12.84 -12.27 10.04
N SER A 2 -11.53 -12.39 10.20
CA SER A 2 -10.64 -11.22 10.25
C SER A 2 -10.60 -10.57 8.86
N VAL A 3 -10.66 -9.23 8.82
CA VAL A 3 -10.53 -8.45 7.59
C VAL A 3 -9.08 -8.53 7.13
N ARG A 4 -8.87 -8.91 5.86
CA ARG A 4 -7.53 -9.11 5.28
C ARG A 4 -7.21 -8.04 4.26
N VAL A 5 -6.12 -7.33 4.50
CA VAL A 5 -5.74 -6.13 3.78
C VAL A 5 -4.33 -6.29 3.22
N ALA A 6 -4.11 -5.72 2.04
CA ALA A 6 -2.79 -5.55 1.44
C ALA A 6 -2.57 -4.06 1.14
N VAL A 7 -1.62 -3.45 1.82
CA VAL A 7 -1.20 -2.06 1.61
C VAL A 7 -0.16 -2.02 0.51
N ASN A 8 -0.35 -1.11 -0.44
CA ASN A 8 0.60 -0.86 -1.50
C ASN A 8 1.86 -0.14 -0.96
N GLY A 9 2.99 -0.83 -0.95
CA GLY A 9 4.29 -0.32 -0.51
C GLY A 9 5.16 0.30 -1.59
N LYS A 10 4.63 0.61 -2.79
CA LYS A 10 5.38 1.30 -3.88
C LYS A 10 6.11 2.55 -3.36
N PHE A 11 5.47 3.30 -2.48
CA PHE A 11 5.99 4.55 -1.92
C PHE A 11 7.30 4.36 -1.12
N MET A 12 7.61 3.15 -0.66
CA MET A 12 8.88 2.82 0.00
C MET A 12 10.07 2.83 -0.98
N THR A 13 9.83 2.87 -2.28
CA THR A 13 10.88 2.96 -3.32
C THR A 13 11.17 4.39 -3.77
N GLU A 14 10.44 5.37 -3.25
CA GLU A 14 10.49 6.76 -3.68
C GLU A 14 11.13 7.64 -2.58
N PRO A 15 11.76 8.76 -2.94
CA PRO A 15 12.18 9.75 -1.95
C PRO A 15 11.01 10.22 -1.08
N VAL A 16 11.25 10.38 0.22
CA VAL A 16 10.21 10.79 1.16
C VAL A 16 9.78 12.23 0.88
N ALA A 17 8.56 12.40 0.35
CA ALA A 17 7.84 13.66 0.30
C ALA A 17 6.64 13.65 1.27
N GLY A 18 5.74 14.64 1.17
CA GLY A 18 4.63 14.81 2.12
C GLY A 18 3.67 13.61 2.17
N ILE A 19 3.27 13.09 1.01
CA ILE A 19 2.35 11.94 0.90
C ILE A 19 3.03 10.66 1.40
N GLN A 20 4.28 10.43 1.03
CA GLN A 20 5.08 9.28 1.47
C GLN A 20 5.26 9.31 2.99
N ARG A 21 5.60 10.48 3.56
CA ARG A 21 5.70 10.65 5.02
C ARG A 21 4.37 10.35 5.71
N TYR A 22 3.26 10.88 5.20
CA TYR A 22 1.93 10.55 5.70
C TYR A 22 1.70 9.02 5.75
N ALA A 23 2.02 8.32 4.66
CA ALA A 23 1.82 6.87 4.59
C ALA A 23 2.70 6.12 5.59
N ILE A 24 3.96 6.52 5.75
CA ILE A 24 4.92 5.91 6.68
C ILE A 24 4.45 6.07 8.13
N GLU A 25 4.16 7.31 8.55
CA GLU A 25 3.73 7.61 9.93
C GLU A 25 2.37 6.97 10.23
N LEU A 26 1.45 6.96 9.26
CA LEU A 26 0.16 6.28 9.42
C LEU A 26 0.35 4.78 9.65
N LEU A 27 1.20 4.12 8.87
CA LEU A 27 1.47 2.68 9.06
C LEU A 27 2.18 2.40 10.38
N TYR A 28 3.09 3.28 10.80
CA TYR A 28 3.78 3.16 12.08
C TYR A 28 2.79 3.22 13.25
N GLU A 29 1.89 4.22 13.28
CA GLU A 29 0.88 4.32 14.33
C GLU A 29 -0.18 3.20 14.23
N LEU A 30 -0.55 2.79 13.01
CA LEU A 30 -1.46 1.67 12.80
C LEU A 30 -0.88 0.37 13.35
N ASP A 31 0.42 0.13 13.20
CA ASP A 31 1.10 -1.05 13.72
C ASP A 31 0.93 -1.19 15.24
N HIS A 32 0.85 -0.08 15.97
CA HIS A 32 0.66 -0.09 17.42
C HIS A 32 -0.78 -0.31 17.88
N ILE A 33 -1.77 -0.02 17.03
CA ILE A 33 -3.19 -0.06 17.39
C ILE A 33 -3.99 -1.12 16.61
N VAL A 34 -3.35 -1.82 15.68
CA VAL A 34 -4.01 -2.83 14.85
C VAL A 34 -4.52 -3.96 15.75
N GLY A 35 -5.84 -4.18 15.71
CA GLY A 35 -6.51 -5.27 16.41
C GLY A 35 -6.58 -6.52 15.54
N ASP A 36 -7.78 -7.06 15.36
CA ASP A 36 -8.02 -8.30 14.59
C ASP A 36 -7.96 -8.12 13.05
N ILE A 37 -7.22 -7.12 12.53
CA ILE A 37 -7.07 -6.88 11.08
C ILE A 37 -5.72 -7.43 10.65
N ASP A 38 -5.73 -8.35 9.68
CA ASP A 38 -4.53 -8.90 9.07
C ASP A 38 -4.06 -7.95 7.95
N ILE A 39 -3.04 -7.16 8.27
CA ILE A 39 -2.44 -6.16 7.38
C ILE A 39 -1.10 -6.68 6.86
N GLN A 40 -0.98 -6.70 5.53
CA GLN A 40 0.29 -6.93 4.86
C GLN A 40 0.73 -5.68 4.11
N LEU A 41 1.94 -5.19 4.38
CA LEU A 41 2.60 -4.18 3.57
C LEU A 41 3.35 -4.88 2.44
N VAL A 42 2.85 -4.75 1.21
CA VAL A 42 3.45 -5.42 0.04
C VAL A 42 4.43 -4.46 -0.62
N VAL A 43 5.70 -4.85 -0.70
CA VAL A 43 6.77 -4.03 -1.27
C VAL A 43 7.48 -4.76 -2.41
N PRO A 44 8.10 -4.03 -3.36
CA PRO A 44 8.99 -4.65 -4.33
C PRO A 44 10.17 -5.36 -3.68
N GLU A 45 10.71 -6.35 -4.36
CA GLU A 45 11.96 -7.01 -3.95
C GLU A 45 13.13 -6.02 -3.92
N GLY A 46 14.00 -6.13 -2.91
CA GLY A 46 15.21 -5.30 -2.79
C GLY A 46 15.02 -3.95 -2.09
N VAL A 47 13.83 -3.67 -1.56
CA VAL A 47 13.56 -2.48 -0.75
C VAL A 47 13.95 -2.73 0.70
N ASP A 48 14.62 -1.78 1.34
CA ASP A 48 14.88 -1.83 2.77
C ASP A 48 13.70 -1.24 3.54
N VAL A 49 13.09 -2.04 4.41
CA VAL A 49 11.91 -1.66 5.20
C VAL A 49 12.21 -2.03 6.63
N SER A 50 12.09 -1.05 7.53
CA SER A 50 12.20 -1.31 8.96
C SER A 50 11.09 -2.28 9.40
N PRO A 51 11.38 -3.23 10.29
CA PRO A 51 10.38 -4.20 10.72
C PRO A 51 9.27 -3.50 11.49
N TYR A 52 8.05 -3.95 11.23
CA TYR A 52 6.85 -3.67 12.02
C TYR A 52 6.61 -4.80 13.02
N GLU A 53 5.89 -4.55 14.11
CA GLU A 53 5.58 -5.53 15.15
C GLU A 53 4.36 -6.39 14.78
N ASN A 54 3.33 -5.78 14.20
CA ASN A 54 2.03 -6.41 13.93
C ASN A 54 1.64 -6.40 12.45
N ILE A 55 2.26 -5.55 11.62
CA ILE A 55 2.10 -5.51 10.17
C ILE A 55 3.15 -6.41 9.51
N GLU A 56 2.72 -7.38 8.69
CA GLU A 56 3.66 -8.24 7.97
C GLU A 56 4.18 -7.54 6.71
N VAL A 57 5.50 -7.48 6.54
CA VAL A 57 6.13 -6.98 5.31
C VAL A 57 6.32 -8.12 4.32
N VAL A 58 5.66 -8.01 3.16
CA VAL A 58 5.72 -9.01 2.08
C VAL A 58 6.48 -8.46 0.89
N TYR A 59 7.60 -9.09 0.56
CA TYR A 59 8.36 -8.80 -0.65
C TYR A 59 7.77 -9.55 -1.84
N TYR A 60 7.29 -8.83 -2.86
CA TYR A 60 6.67 -9.45 -4.03
C TYR A 60 6.97 -8.71 -5.33
N GLY A 61 7.66 -9.42 -6.23
CA GLY A 61 7.88 -8.97 -7.60
C GLY A 61 9.00 -7.95 -7.73
N SER A 62 9.70 -8.01 -8.85
CA SER A 62 10.81 -7.13 -9.21
C SER A 62 10.33 -5.82 -9.83
N GLY A 63 11.17 -4.79 -9.75
CA GLY A 63 10.92 -3.48 -10.36
C GLY A 63 10.46 -2.44 -9.35
N SER A 64 9.99 -1.28 -9.83
CA SER A 64 9.53 -0.19 -8.96
C SER A 64 8.50 0.71 -9.68
N GLY A 65 7.96 1.67 -8.94
CA GLY A 65 7.06 2.68 -9.48
C GLY A 65 5.73 2.13 -10.02
N ILE A 66 5.16 2.85 -10.99
CA ILE A 66 3.81 2.55 -11.50
C ILE A 66 3.71 1.18 -12.18
N LEU A 67 4.77 0.72 -12.86
CA LEU A 67 4.75 -0.58 -13.53
C LEU A 67 4.68 -1.71 -12.51
N TRP A 68 5.48 -1.64 -11.44
CA TRP A 68 5.40 -2.64 -10.37
C TRP A 68 4.00 -2.66 -9.72
N GLU A 69 3.43 -1.49 -9.45
CA GLU A 69 2.08 -1.40 -8.88
C GLU A 69 1.05 -2.06 -9.79
N GLN A 70 1.01 -1.71 -11.08
CA GLN A 70 -0.01 -2.22 -12.00
C GLN A 70 0.11 -3.75 -12.21
N TYR A 71 1.33 -4.29 -12.28
CA TYR A 71 1.54 -5.70 -12.59
C TYR A 71 1.76 -6.59 -11.36
N ALA A 72 2.74 -6.26 -10.51
CA ALA A 72 3.12 -7.09 -9.38
C ALA A 72 2.09 -6.97 -8.26
N PHE A 73 1.81 -5.75 -7.78
CA PHE A 73 0.82 -5.54 -6.73
C PHE A 73 -0.59 -5.95 -7.18
N GLY A 74 -0.99 -5.60 -8.41
CA GLY A 74 -2.26 -6.07 -8.98
C GLY A 74 -2.38 -7.60 -9.07
N ARG A 75 -1.30 -8.32 -9.41
CA ARG A 75 -1.28 -9.79 -9.38
C ARG A 75 -1.34 -10.34 -7.95
N TYR A 76 -0.66 -9.69 -7.00
CA TYR A 76 -0.67 -10.07 -5.60
C TYR A 76 -2.08 -10.03 -5.00
N LEU A 77 -2.84 -8.95 -5.26
CA LEU A 77 -4.21 -8.80 -4.78
C LEU A 77 -5.12 -9.94 -5.28
N LYS A 78 -5.03 -10.27 -6.58
CA LYS A 78 -5.79 -11.38 -7.19
C LYS A 78 -5.47 -12.74 -6.58
N LEU A 79 -4.21 -12.99 -6.23
CA LEU A 79 -3.78 -14.27 -5.65
C LEU A 79 -4.10 -14.39 -4.17
N SER A 80 -4.01 -13.29 -3.43
CA SER A 80 -4.21 -13.27 -1.98
C SER A 80 -5.67 -13.07 -1.57
N ASN A 81 -6.51 -12.56 -2.48
CA ASN A 81 -7.91 -12.20 -2.23
C ASN A 81 -8.07 -11.24 -1.04
N ARG A 82 -7.13 -10.28 -0.93
CA ARG A 82 -7.07 -9.23 0.09
C ARG A 82 -7.63 -7.93 -0.47
N ILE A 83 -8.19 -7.09 0.41
CA ILE A 83 -8.60 -5.73 0.05
C ILE A 83 -7.33 -4.89 -0.17
N GLY A 84 -7.15 -4.37 -1.38
CA GLY A 84 -6.03 -3.48 -1.69
C GLY A 84 -6.23 -2.09 -1.09
N ILE A 85 -5.24 -1.57 -0.37
CA ILE A 85 -5.23 -0.18 0.10
C ILE A 85 -4.06 0.56 -0.54
N ASN A 86 -4.36 1.69 -1.18
CA ASN A 86 -3.33 2.59 -1.66
C ASN A 86 -3.41 3.95 -0.94
N LEU A 87 -2.38 4.20 -0.12
CA LEU A 87 -2.22 5.45 0.62
C LEU A 87 -1.66 6.58 -0.27
N CYS A 88 -1.18 6.26 -1.47
CA CYS A 88 -0.51 7.18 -2.39
C CYS A 88 -1.20 7.17 -3.77
N ASN A 89 -2.49 7.57 -3.78
CA ASN A 89 -3.30 8.07 -4.90
C ASN A 89 -3.37 7.32 -6.24
N THR A 90 -2.75 6.15 -6.40
CA THR A 90 -2.93 5.29 -7.58
C THR A 90 -3.51 3.93 -7.19
N MET A 91 -3.87 3.05 -8.11
CA MET A 91 -4.33 1.69 -7.81
C MET A 91 -4.19 0.85 -9.08
N PRO A 92 -3.90 -0.47 -9.00
CA PRO A 92 -3.95 -1.32 -10.19
C PRO A 92 -5.32 -1.22 -10.85
N LEU A 93 -5.35 -0.96 -12.16
CA LEU A 93 -6.62 -0.84 -12.90
C LEU A 93 -7.46 -2.13 -12.90
N SER A 94 -6.82 -3.27 -12.61
CA SER A 94 -7.51 -4.55 -12.50
C SER A 94 -8.12 -4.83 -11.13
N GLU A 95 -7.97 -3.92 -10.17
CA GLU A 95 -8.52 -4.03 -8.83
C GLU A 95 -9.92 -3.43 -8.79
N SER A 96 -10.91 -4.18 -8.30
CA SER A 96 -12.32 -3.75 -8.23
C SER A 96 -12.75 -3.29 -6.85
N ASP A 97 -12.10 -3.77 -5.78
CA ASP A 97 -12.60 -3.64 -4.41
C ASP A 97 -11.60 -2.91 -3.49
N GLY A 98 -10.67 -2.17 -4.09
CA GLY A 98 -9.62 -1.45 -3.39
C GLY A 98 -10.06 -0.10 -2.82
N LEU A 99 -9.35 0.35 -1.78
CA LEU A 99 -9.47 1.67 -1.17
C LEU A 99 -8.30 2.56 -1.58
N ILE A 100 -8.61 3.80 -1.96
CA ILE A 100 -7.61 4.79 -2.36
C ILE A 100 -7.75 6.06 -1.53
N VAL A 101 -6.63 6.60 -1.06
CA VAL A 101 -6.60 7.91 -0.39
C VAL A 101 -6.36 8.99 -1.43
N ILE A 102 -7.29 9.95 -1.50
CA ILE A 102 -7.15 11.17 -2.30
C ILE A 102 -6.72 12.29 -1.36
N HIS A 103 -5.55 12.87 -1.61
CA HIS A 103 -4.92 13.86 -0.73
C HIS A 103 -5.36 15.29 -0.98
N ASP A 104 -5.62 15.64 -2.23
CA ASP A 104 -6.03 16.98 -2.63
C ASP A 104 -7.09 16.87 -3.73
N ILE A 105 -8.13 17.68 -3.60
CA ILE A 105 -9.22 17.81 -4.56
C ILE A 105 -9.43 19.31 -4.76
N SER A 106 -9.02 19.81 -5.92
CA SER A 106 -9.36 21.17 -6.33
C SER A 106 -10.61 21.11 -7.21
N TYR A 107 -11.70 21.74 -6.75
CA TYR A 107 -12.90 21.88 -7.57
C TYR A 107 -12.60 22.77 -8.77
N LYS A 108 -13.02 22.32 -9.96
CA LYS A 108 -13.10 23.19 -11.12
C LYS A 108 -14.29 24.13 -10.91
N VAL A 109 -14.02 25.36 -10.49
CA VAL A 109 -15.00 26.45 -10.51
C VAL A 109 -15.02 27.04 -11.92
N ASN A 110 -16.21 27.02 -12.54
CA ASN A 110 -16.46 27.64 -13.85
C ASN A 110 -16.64 29.15 -13.69
#